data_AF-H9U2X1-F1
#
_entry.id   AF-H9U2X1-F1
#
_cell.length_a   1.000
_cell.length_b   1.000
_cell.length_c   1.000
_cell.angle_alpha   90.00
_cell.angle_beta   90.00
_cell.angle_gamma   90.00
#
_symmetry.space_group_name_H-M   'P 1'
#
loop_
_entity.id
_entity.type
_entity.pdbx_description
1 polymer ?
#
loop_
_entity_poly.entity_id
_entity_poly.type
_entity_poly.pdbx_seq_one_letter_code
_entity_poly.pdbx_strand_id
1 'polypeptide(L)' 'LSDRFGMWLSFYPMDQNLYLTIVEHYLAKTDMPMNDEAHAEALRWCQARGQRSGRAAYQFSKHWIGSQQLKAL' A
#
# COMPACT_ATOMS: atom_id res chain seq x y z
N LEU A 1 -0.55 -19.79 24.98
CA LEU A 1 -1.20 -18.45 24.95
C LEU A 1 -2.59 -18.52 24.29
N SER A 2 -2.75 -19.10 23.08
CA SER A 2 -4.05 -19.22 22.38
C SER A 2 -5.08 -20.13 23.08
N ASP A 3 -4.61 -21.14 23.80
CA ASP A 3 -5.36 -22.07 24.66
C ASP A 3 -6.20 -21.39 25.76
N ARG A 4 -5.89 -20.14 26.12
CA ARG A 4 -6.64 -19.37 27.14
C ARG A 4 -7.62 -18.34 26.58
N PHE A 5 -7.60 -18.07 25.27
CA PHE A 5 -8.43 -17.04 24.66
C PHE A 5 -9.65 -17.61 23.91
N GLY A 6 -9.72 -18.93 23.72
CA GLY A 6 -10.92 -19.62 23.19
C GLY A 6 -11.36 -19.24 21.77
N MET A 7 -10.68 -18.30 21.11
CA MET A 7 -11.05 -17.76 19.81
C MET A 7 -9.83 -17.65 18.88
N TRP A 8 -10.08 -17.91 17.61
CA TRP A 8 -9.13 -17.70 16.52
C TRP A 8 -9.62 -16.56 15.64
N LEU A 9 -8.78 -15.52 15.46
CA LEU A 9 -9.04 -14.43 14.54
C LEU A 9 -8.22 -14.66 13.27
N SER A 10 -8.90 -15.03 12.19
CA SER A 10 -8.30 -15.13 10.87
C SER A 10 -8.40 -13.81 10.12
N PHE A 11 -7.40 -13.53 9.28
CA PHE A 11 -7.42 -12.39 8.37
C PHE A 11 -7.67 -12.87 6.95
N TYR A 12 -8.52 -12.16 6.23
CA TYR A 12 -8.72 -12.39 4.81
C TYR A 12 -7.48 -11.94 4.02
N PRO A 13 -7.12 -12.63 2.94
CA PRO A 13 -6.07 -12.18 2.05
C PRO A 13 -6.44 -10.81 1.45
N MET A 14 -5.44 -9.93 1.35
CA MET A 14 -5.62 -8.61 0.77
C MET A 14 -5.68 -8.70 -0.75
N ASP A 15 -6.78 -8.23 -1.33
CA ASP A 15 -6.93 -8.12 -2.77
C ASP A 15 -6.25 -6.85 -3.33
N GLN A 16 -6.25 -6.74 -4.66
CA GLN A 16 -5.66 -5.59 -5.35
C GLN A 16 -6.40 -4.29 -5.07
N ASN A 17 -7.73 -4.32 -4.99
CA ASN A 17 -8.53 -3.12 -4.79
C ASN A 17 -8.25 -2.53 -3.41
N LEU A 18 -8.27 -3.35 -2.36
CA LEU A 18 -7.94 -2.94 -1.01
C LEU A 18 -6.50 -2.42 -0.91
N TYR A 19 -5.55 -3.07 -1.60
CA TYR A 19 -4.18 -2.56 -1.68
C TYR A 19 -4.13 -1.15 -2.28
N LEU A 20 -4.81 -0.91 -3.41
CA LEU A 20 -4.86 0.39 -4.08
C LEU A 20 -5.58 1.44 -3.26
N THR A 21 -6.69 1.10 -2.60
CA THR A 21 -7.40 2.00 -1.67
C THR A 21 -6.50 2.46 -0.54
N ILE A 22 -5.66 1.58 0.00
CA ILE A 22 -4.70 1.97 1.05
C ILE A 22 -3.63 2.92 0.49
N VAL A 23 -3.12 2.67 -0.71
CA VAL A 23 -2.16 3.58 -1.37
C VAL A 23 -2.80 4.94 -1.60
N GLU A 24 -3.98 4.98 -2.21
CA GLU A 24 -4.75 6.20 -2.46
C GLU A 24 -4.99 6.99 -1.17
N HIS A 25 -5.38 6.31 -0.09
CA HIS A 25 -5.55 6.93 1.22
C HIS A 25 -4.28 7.60 1.75
N TYR A 26 -3.10 7.02 1.54
CA TYR A 26 -1.84 7.65 1.95
C TYR A 26 -1.44 8.81 1.05
N LEU A 27 -1.66 8.71 -0.26
CA LEU A 27 -1.36 9.75 -1.23
C LEU A 27 -2.27 10.97 -1.04
N ALA A 28 -3.56 10.75 -0.78
CA ALA A 28 -4.55 11.81 -0.50
C ALA A 28 -4.25 12.64 0.75
N LYS A 29 -3.36 12.17 1.65
CA LYS A 29 -2.88 12.94 2.81
C LYS A 29 -1.76 13.94 2.46
N THR A 30 -1.39 14.01 1.19
CA THR A 30 -0.37 14.90 0.65
C THR A 30 -0.94 15.66 -0.53
N ASP A 31 -0.20 16.64 -1.05
CA ASP A 31 -0.58 17.38 -2.27
C ASP A 31 -0.34 16.57 -3.57
N MET A 32 -0.20 15.23 -3.47
CA MET A 32 0.02 14.32 -4.59
C MET A 32 -1.05 13.22 -4.58
N PRO A 33 -2.30 13.53 -4.97
CA PRO A 33 -3.36 12.53 -5.06
C PRO A 33 -2.99 11.44 -6.09
N MET A 34 -3.63 10.28 -5.95
CA MET A 34 -3.42 9.14 -6.85
C MET A 34 -3.72 9.55 -8.31
N ASN A 35 -2.77 9.31 -9.20
CA ASN A 35 -2.92 9.46 -10.65
C ASN A 35 -2.64 8.12 -11.35
N ASP A 36 -2.84 8.07 -12.68
CA ASP A 36 -2.67 6.83 -13.44
C ASP A 36 -1.25 6.25 -13.36
N GLU A 37 -0.23 7.11 -13.28
CA GLU A 37 1.16 6.71 -13.14
C GLU A 37 1.42 6.05 -11.78
N ALA A 38 0.99 6.70 -10.70
CA ALA A 38 1.10 6.19 -9.33
C ALA A 38 0.33 4.88 -9.17
N HIS A 39 -0.86 4.77 -9.77
CA HIS A 39 -1.65 3.56 -9.78
C HIS A 39 -0.92 2.40 -10.47
N ALA A 40 -0.38 2.64 -11.67
CA ALA A 40 0.37 1.63 -12.43
C ALA A 40 1.67 1.22 -11.71
N GLU A 41 2.39 2.17 -11.12
CA GLU A 41 3.60 1.90 -10.33
C GLU A 41 3.31 1.13 -9.03
N ALA A 42 2.19 1.42 -8.35
CA ALA A 42 1.77 0.67 -7.17
C ALA A 42 1.57 -0.82 -7.50
N LEU A 43 0.93 -1.10 -8.63
CA LEU A 43 0.72 -2.48 -9.10
C LEU A 43 2.05 -3.17 -9.43
N ARG A 44 2.96 -2.49 -10.14
CA ARG A 44 4.31 -3.00 -10.42
C ARG A 44 5.07 -3.31 -9.14
N TRP A 45 4.99 -2.41 -8.15
CA TRP A 45 5.67 -2.55 -6.87
C TRP A 45 5.20 -3.78 -6.09
N CYS A 46 3.89 -4.01 -5.98
CA CYS A 46 3.37 -5.17 -5.26
C CYS A 46 3.68 -6.49 -5.98
N GLN A 47 3.70 -6.48 -7.32
CA GLN A 47 4.00 -7.64 -8.14
C GLN A 47 5.48 -8.03 -8.05
N ALA A 48 6.40 -7.06 -8.13
CA ALA A 48 7.84 -7.30 -7.98
C ALA A 48 8.22 -7.88 -6.61
N ARG A 49 7.45 -7.58 -5.57
CA ARG A 49 7.70 -8.07 -4.19
C ARG A 49 6.88 -9.29 -3.80
N GLY A 50 6.05 -9.79 -4.72
CA GLY A 50 5.23 -10.99 -4.53
C GLY A 50 4.19 -10.89 -3.42
N GLN A 51 3.81 -9.69 -2.97
CA GLN A 51 2.88 -9.54 -1.84
C GLN A 51 2.06 -8.24 -1.91
N ARG A 52 0.77 -8.39 -1.57
CA ARG A 52 -0.15 -7.28 -1.29
C ARG A 52 -0.41 -7.27 0.21
N SER A 53 0.01 -6.22 0.88
CA SER A 53 -0.21 -6.01 2.31
C SER A 53 -0.29 -4.52 2.60
N GLY A 54 -0.93 -4.14 3.72
CA GLY A 54 -0.97 -2.75 4.15
C GLY A 54 0.42 -2.16 4.36
N ARG A 55 1.38 -3.00 4.81
CA ARG A 55 2.79 -2.62 4.93
C ARG A 55 3.41 -2.30 3.58
N ALA A 56 3.19 -3.14 2.56
CA ALA A 56 3.70 -2.91 1.22
C ALA A 56 3.09 -1.64 0.58
N ALA A 57 1.79 -1.39 0.81
CA ALA A 57 1.10 -0.18 0.35
C ALA A 57 1.69 1.09 0.98
N TYR A 58 1.93 1.07 2.30
CA TYR A 58 2.58 2.19 3.00
C TYR A 58 4.01 2.45 2.49
N GLN A 59 4.79 1.38 2.31
CA GLN A 59 6.16 1.48 1.76
C GLN A 59 6.18 2.07 0.36
N PHE A 60 5.28 1.61 -0.52
CA PHE A 60 5.13 2.18 -1.86
C PHE A 60 4.80 3.67 -1.78
N SER A 61 3.80 4.04 -0.97
CA SER A 61 3.35 5.44 -0.83
C SER A 61 4.49 6.36 -0.40
N LYS A 62 5.28 5.94 0.60
CA LYS A 62 6.46 6.69 1.06
C LYS A 62 7.55 6.80 -0.01
N HIS A 63 7.81 5.71 -0.73
CA HIS A 63 8.77 5.70 -1.83
C HIS A 63 8.34 6.65 -2.94
N TRP A 64 7.09 6.54 -3.41
CA TRP A 64 6.52 7.37 -4.46
C TRP A 64 6.60 8.85 -4.12
N ILE A 65 6.10 9.24 -2.94
CA ILE A 65 6.14 10.64 -2.48
C ILE A 65 7.58 11.16 -2.47
N GLY A 66 8.52 10.41 -1.89
CA GLY A 66 9.93 10.82 -1.84
C GLY A 66 10.56 10.97 -3.22
N SER A 67 10.27 10.03 -4.14
CA SER A 67 10.77 10.09 -5.51
C SER A 67 10.19 11.26 -6.30
N GLN A 68 8.91 11.60 -6.12
CA GLN A 68 8.29 12.74 -6.79
C GLN A 68 8.83 14.08 -6.25
N GLN A 69 9.01 14.20 -4.94
CA GLN A 69 9.62 15.39 -4.34
C GLN A 69 11.05 15.60 -4.81
N LEU A 70 11.86 14.54 -4.90
CA LEU A 70 13.24 14.63 -5.36
C LEU A 70 13.34 15.06 -6.83
N LYS A 71 12.39 14.65 -7.68
CA LYS A 71 12.34 15.07 -9.10
C LYS A 71 11.95 16.54 -9.28
N ALA A 72 11.26 17.11 -8.30
CA ALA A 72 10.79 18.50 -8.34
C ALA A 72 11.83 19.52 -7.81
N LEU A 73 12.92 19.03 -7.21
CA LEU A 73 14.09 19.83 -6.82
C LEU A 73 15.00 20.09 -8.02
#